data_AF-A0A8T9DKC0-F1
#
_entry.id   AF-A0A8T9DKC0-F1
#
_cell.length_a   1.000
_cell.length_b   1.000
_cell.length_c   1.000
_cell.angle_alpha   90.00
_cell.angle_beta   90.00
_cell.angle_gamma   90.00
#
_symmetry.space_group_name_H-M   'P 1'
#
loop_
_entity.id
_entity.type
_entity.pdbx_description
1 polymer ?
#
loop_
_entity_poly.entity_id
_entity_poly.type
_entity_poly.pdbx_seq_one_letter_code
_entity_poly.pdbx_strand_id
1 'polypeptide(L)'
;MKQALAALEAHAKSVLRKLLDVFQPDALELVGFTFFGVNYDEEARELSNQTMTASVKFRDHALPAPPNFLNEARLSALAIATYLAGRLACVPENDKALKLLVLDDLLISLDYSHRRPVLDVIGELFKEWQIILLTHDRFWFELAREQLSGEPWKAIEIYEKLDADGLLRPVIWESQDDLVAETLKQAGRFLDDNHPAAAANYARTACELTLRRYCRKHNIQFGYTDDPQKIKIEDLLNKGEAHANGNADRKAAFEGLKKYKKLILNPLSHNPTQPIVKADVAAALGAVEELVKACRK
;
A
#
# COMPACT_ATOMS: atom_id res chain seq x y z
N MET A 1 -20.66 -3.02 -32.65
CA MET A 1 -21.35 -2.45 -31.46
C MET A 1 -22.01 -3.50 -30.57
N LYS A 2 -22.95 -4.33 -31.05
CA LYS A 2 -23.64 -5.32 -30.18
C LYS A 2 -22.69 -6.28 -29.44
N GLN A 3 -21.62 -6.74 -30.10
CA GLN A 3 -20.62 -7.63 -29.48
C GLN A 3 -19.82 -6.94 -28.35
N ALA A 4 -19.45 -5.67 -28.53
CA ALA A 4 -18.74 -4.89 -27.51
C ALA A 4 -19.63 -4.57 -26.30
N LEU A 5 -20.92 -4.25 -26.53
CA LEU A 5 -21.89 -4.02 -25.44
C LEU A 5 -22.14 -5.29 -24.64
N ALA A 6 -22.25 -6.45 -25.30
CA ALA A 6 -22.40 -7.74 -24.61
C ALA A 6 -21.14 -8.11 -23.80
N ALA A 7 -19.94 -7.88 -24.35
CA ALA A 7 -18.69 -8.08 -23.62
C ALA A 7 -18.57 -7.14 -22.40
N LEU A 8 -18.89 -5.85 -22.59
CA LEU A 8 -18.94 -4.88 -21.50
C LEU A 8 -19.89 -5.34 -20.39
N GLU A 9 -21.11 -5.76 -20.74
CA GLU A 9 -22.09 -6.21 -19.76
C GLU A 9 -21.61 -7.43 -18.98
N ALA A 10 -21.04 -8.43 -19.66
CA ALA A 10 -20.52 -9.64 -19.02
C ALA A 10 -19.37 -9.31 -18.04
N HIS A 11 -18.40 -8.51 -18.48
CA HIS A 11 -17.30 -8.09 -17.60
C HIS A 11 -17.79 -7.21 -16.45
N ALA A 12 -18.69 -6.26 -16.69
CA ALA A 12 -19.18 -5.35 -15.67
C ALA A 12 -19.96 -6.09 -14.58
N LYS A 13 -20.81 -7.05 -14.96
CA LYS A 13 -21.51 -7.92 -14.01
C LYS A 13 -20.53 -8.71 -13.14
N SER A 14 -19.52 -9.33 -13.77
CA SER A 14 -18.50 -10.11 -13.06
C SER A 14 -17.66 -9.24 -12.10
N VAL A 15 -17.17 -8.10 -12.57
CA VAL A 15 -16.36 -7.18 -11.76
C VAL A 15 -17.18 -6.60 -10.61
N LEU A 16 -18.41 -6.15 -10.87
CA LEU A 16 -19.27 -5.58 -9.83
C LEU A 16 -19.50 -6.57 -8.68
N ARG A 17 -19.69 -7.86 -8.99
CA ARG A 17 -19.83 -8.91 -7.99
C ARG A 17 -18.56 -9.10 -7.18
N LYS A 18 -17.40 -9.17 -7.83
CA LYS A 18 -16.10 -9.21 -7.12
C LYS A 18 -15.91 -8.01 -6.18
N LEU A 19 -16.37 -6.82 -6.56
CA LEU A 19 -16.23 -5.61 -5.74
C LEU A 19 -17.18 -5.55 -4.55
N LEU A 20 -18.41 -6.04 -4.68
CA LEU A 20 -19.45 -5.89 -3.67
C LEU A 20 -19.67 -7.11 -2.78
N ASP A 21 -19.48 -8.33 -3.30
CA ASP A 21 -19.77 -9.57 -2.59
C ASP A 21 -18.60 -9.99 -1.67
N VAL A 22 -18.09 -9.07 -0.86
CA VAL A 22 -16.85 -9.26 -0.06
C VAL A 22 -17.08 -10.22 1.11
N PHE A 23 -18.03 -9.88 1.99
CA PHE A 23 -18.35 -10.69 3.17
C PHE A 23 -19.61 -11.53 2.98
N GLN A 24 -20.54 -11.01 2.18
CA GLN A 24 -21.81 -11.62 1.84
C GLN A 24 -22.28 -11.02 0.51
N PRO A 25 -23.18 -11.70 -0.23
CA PRO A 25 -23.74 -11.16 -1.45
C PRO A 25 -24.40 -9.80 -1.22
N ASP A 26 -24.02 -8.77 -1.99
CA ASP A 26 -24.70 -7.47 -1.93
C ASP A 26 -25.98 -7.52 -2.78
N ALA A 27 -26.99 -6.78 -2.31
CA ALA A 27 -28.30 -6.74 -2.93
C ALA A 27 -28.36 -5.93 -4.24
N LEU A 28 -27.33 -5.14 -4.57
CA LEU A 28 -27.25 -4.42 -5.84
C LEU A 28 -26.86 -5.35 -6.97
N GLU A 29 -27.61 -5.34 -8.07
CA GLU A 29 -27.35 -6.08 -9.30
C GLU A 29 -27.34 -5.15 -10.52
N LEU A 30 -26.34 -5.30 -11.38
CA LEU A 30 -26.35 -4.71 -12.71
C LEU A 30 -27.20 -5.59 -13.63
N VAL A 31 -28.35 -5.07 -14.06
CA VAL A 31 -29.25 -5.77 -14.99
C VAL A 31 -28.67 -5.76 -16.40
N GLY A 32 -28.14 -4.62 -16.83
CA GLY A 32 -27.50 -4.46 -18.14
C GLY A 32 -27.28 -2.99 -18.50
N PHE A 33 -26.88 -2.76 -19.76
CA PHE A 33 -26.69 -1.43 -20.31
C PHE A 33 -27.66 -1.16 -21.46
N THR A 34 -28.27 0.02 -21.45
CA THR A 34 -29.09 0.51 -22.56
C THR A 34 -28.28 1.52 -23.36
N PHE A 35 -28.11 1.25 -24.66
CA PHE A 35 -27.43 2.14 -25.59
C PHE A 35 -28.09 2.05 -26.97
N PHE A 36 -28.50 3.20 -27.53
CA PHE A 36 -29.25 3.28 -28.78
C PHE A 36 -28.37 3.47 -30.03
N GLY A 37 -27.05 3.54 -29.86
CA GLY A 37 -26.10 3.79 -30.95
C GLY A 37 -25.93 5.29 -31.21
N VAL A 38 -24.74 5.70 -31.64
CA VAL A 38 -24.45 7.09 -31.98
C VAL A 38 -25.07 7.42 -33.34
N ASN A 39 -25.66 8.60 -33.46
CA ASN A 39 -26.12 9.14 -34.74
C ASN A 39 -25.33 10.41 -35.07
N TYR A 40 -24.91 10.60 -36.32
CA TYR A 40 -24.20 11.80 -36.75
C TYR A 40 -25.13 12.66 -37.60
N ASP A 41 -25.30 13.91 -37.18
CA ASP A 41 -25.99 14.93 -37.95
C ASP A 41 -24.96 15.65 -38.83
N GLU A 42 -25.00 15.43 -40.14
CA GLU A 42 -24.05 16.01 -41.09
C GLU A 42 -24.21 17.53 -41.23
N GLU A 43 -25.43 18.05 -41.10
CA GLU A 43 -25.73 19.48 -41.26
C GLU A 43 -25.26 20.27 -40.03
N ALA A 44 -25.54 19.76 -38.83
CA ALA A 44 -25.08 20.34 -37.58
C ALA A 44 -23.60 20.00 -37.27
N ARG A 45 -23.04 18.97 -37.92
CA ARG A 45 -21.74 18.37 -37.60
C ARG A 45 -21.64 17.90 -36.14
N GLU A 46 -22.75 17.39 -35.61
CA GLU A 46 -22.88 16.99 -34.21
C GLU A 46 -23.20 15.49 -34.08
N LEU A 47 -22.78 14.90 -32.96
CA LEU A 47 -23.13 13.52 -32.60
C LEU A 47 -24.30 13.54 -31.60
N SER A 48 -25.35 12.78 -31.89
CA SER A 48 -26.49 12.52 -31.01
C SER A 48 -26.50 11.08 -30.50
N ASN A 49 -27.29 10.79 -29.45
CA ASN A 49 -27.37 9.47 -28.81
C ASN A 49 -26.04 8.94 -28.24
N GLN A 50 -25.24 9.82 -27.64
CA GLN A 50 -23.95 9.49 -27.03
C GLN A 50 -24.07 8.94 -25.59
N THR A 51 -25.28 8.75 -25.08
CA THR A 51 -25.54 8.33 -23.70
C THR A 51 -25.78 6.82 -23.62
N MET A 52 -25.00 6.15 -22.76
CA MET A 52 -25.25 4.79 -22.32
C MET A 52 -25.74 4.81 -20.87
N THR A 53 -26.81 4.09 -20.56
CA THR A 53 -27.40 4.07 -19.21
C THR A 53 -27.32 2.68 -18.60
N ALA A 54 -26.78 2.59 -17.39
CA ALA A 54 -26.78 1.35 -16.61
C ALA A 54 -28.13 1.14 -15.93
N SER A 55 -28.75 -0.02 -16.17
CA SER A 55 -29.96 -0.44 -15.47
C SER A 55 -29.56 -1.34 -14.31
N VAL A 56 -29.98 -0.98 -13.09
CA VAL A 56 -29.65 -1.74 -11.87
C VAL A 56 -30.89 -2.07 -11.07
N LYS A 57 -30.79 -3.14 -10.29
CA LYS A 57 -31.82 -3.62 -9.36
C LYS A 57 -31.21 -3.65 -7.96
N PHE A 58 -31.96 -3.24 -6.95
CA PHE A 58 -31.60 -3.44 -5.55
C PHE A 58 -32.64 -4.32 -4.87
N ARG A 59 -32.23 -5.53 -4.46
CA ARG A 59 -33.13 -6.61 -4.05
C ARG A 59 -34.15 -6.90 -5.16
N ASP A 60 -35.41 -6.54 -4.95
CA ASP A 60 -36.52 -6.75 -5.87
C ASP A 60 -36.98 -5.49 -6.61
N HIS A 61 -36.29 -4.35 -6.40
CA HIS A 61 -36.71 -3.07 -6.95
C HIS A 61 -35.76 -2.61 -8.06
N ALA A 62 -36.30 -2.37 -9.25
CA ALA A 62 -35.58 -1.67 -10.31
C ALA A 62 -35.35 -0.20 -9.90
N LEU A 63 -34.14 0.31 -10.13
CA LEU A 63 -33.79 1.69 -9.77
C LEU A 63 -33.72 2.55 -11.04
N PRO A 64 -34.72 3.40 -11.31
CA PRO A 64 -34.71 4.27 -12.50
C PRO A 64 -33.68 5.41 -12.39
N ALA A 65 -33.36 5.83 -11.16
CA ALA A 65 -32.34 6.84 -10.87
C ALA A 65 -31.37 6.32 -9.80
N PRO A 66 -30.41 5.44 -10.16
CA PRO A 66 -29.48 4.83 -9.21
C PRO A 66 -28.71 5.84 -8.35
N PRO A 67 -28.22 6.99 -8.88
CA PRO A 67 -27.52 8.00 -8.09
C PRO A 67 -28.31 8.58 -6.92
N ASN A 68 -29.65 8.57 -7.00
CA ASN A 68 -30.51 9.14 -5.97
C ASN A 68 -30.82 8.16 -4.83
N PHE A 69 -30.53 6.87 -5.02
CA PHE A 69 -30.90 5.81 -4.08
C PHE A 69 -29.68 5.07 -3.51
N LEU A 70 -28.68 4.80 -4.35
CA LEU A 70 -27.49 4.09 -3.91
C LEU A 70 -26.59 4.99 -3.07
N ASN A 71 -25.96 4.38 -2.07
CA ASN A 71 -24.91 5.07 -1.33
C ASN A 71 -23.64 5.23 -2.20
N GLU A 72 -22.75 6.11 -1.75
CA GLU A 72 -21.53 6.48 -2.48
C GLU A 72 -20.63 5.27 -2.77
N ALA A 73 -20.49 4.35 -1.82
CA ALA A 73 -19.70 3.12 -2.00
C ALA A 73 -20.23 2.25 -3.16
N ARG A 74 -21.54 2.05 -3.25
CA ARG A 74 -22.16 1.27 -4.35
C ARG A 74 -22.08 2.00 -5.69
N LEU A 75 -22.25 3.31 -5.70
CA LEU A 75 -22.06 4.11 -6.91
C LEU A 75 -20.63 4.04 -7.42
N SER A 76 -19.66 4.13 -6.50
CA SER A 76 -18.23 4.01 -6.81
C SER A 76 -17.90 2.62 -7.34
N ALA A 77 -18.40 1.55 -6.71
CA ALA A 77 -18.22 0.19 -7.20
C ALA A 77 -18.82 -0.02 -8.60
N LEU A 78 -20.03 0.51 -8.86
CA LEU A 78 -20.66 0.45 -10.18
C LEU A 78 -19.85 1.21 -11.24
N ALA A 79 -19.34 2.39 -10.90
CA ALA A 79 -18.50 3.20 -11.79
C ALA A 79 -17.18 2.49 -12.11
N ILE A 80 -16.48 1.98 -11.09
CA ILE A 80 -15.23 1.23 -11.25
C ILE A 80 -15.46 -0.03 -12.09
N ALA A 81 -16.51 -0.80 -11.78
CA ALA A 81 -16.83 -2.00 -12.54
C ALA A 81 -17.11 -1.70 -14.01
N THR A 82 -17.86 -0.64 -14.30
CA THR A 82 -18.16 -0.21 -15.67
C THR A 82 -16.89 0.24 -16.40
N TYR A 83 -16.03 1.02 -15.73
CA TYR A 83 -14.77 1.48 -16.31
C TYR A 83 -13.82 0.32 -16.65
N LEU A 84 -13.55 -0.56 -15.68
CA LEU A 84 -12.66 -1.71 -15.88
C LEU A 84 -13.22 -2.67 -16.94
N ALA A 85 -14.52 -2.93 -16.93
CA ALA A 85 -15.17 -3.74 -17.94
C ALA A 85 -15.07 -3.13 -19.34
N GLY A 86 -15.20 -1.81 -19.46
CA GLY A 86 -15.00 -1.10 -20.73
C GLY A 86 -13.57 -1.24 -21.25
N ARG A 87 -12.57 -1.19 -20.37
CA ARG A 87 -11.17 -1.42 -20.74
C ARG A 87 -10.95 -2.85 -21.25
N LEU A 88 -11.54 -3.85 -20.61
CA LEU A 88 -11.47 -5.25 -21.06
C LEU A 88 -12.19 -5.48 -22.38
N ALA A 89 -13.38 -4.89 -22.56
CA ALA A 89 -14.20 -5.10 -23.76
C ALA A 89 -13.66 -4.38 -25.01
N CYS A 90 -12.96 -3.26 -24.84
CA CYS A 90 -12.52 -2.42 -25.95
C CYS A 90 -11.08 -2.67 -26.40
N VAL A 91 -10.24 -3.32 -25.59
CA VAL A 91 -8.85 -3.62 -25.96
C VAL A 91 -8.76 -5.02 -26.57
N PRO A 92 -8.36 -5.16 -27.85
CA PRO A 92 -8.25 -6.46 -28.49
C PRO A 92 -7.19 -7.34 -27.80
N GLU A 93 -7.50 -8.62 -27.58
CA GLU A 93 -6.58 -9.55 -26.90
C GLU A 93 -5.23 -9.69 -27.63
N ASN A 94 -5.26 -9.71 -28.97
CA ASN A 94 -4.09 -9.89 -29.83
C ASN A 94 -3.39 -8.57 -30.21
N ASP A 95 -3.77 -7.45 -29.61
CA ASP A 95 -3.08 -6.18 -29.85
C ASP A 95 -1.70 -6.20 -29.18
N LYS A 96 -0.66 -5.85 -29.95
CA LYS A 96 0.72 -5.72 -29.46
C LYS A 96 0.99 -4.34 -28.85
N ALA A 97 0.03 -3.42 -28.95
CA ALA A 97 0.12 -2.12 -28.31
C ALA A 97 0.20 -2.24 -26.78
N LEU A 98 0.85 -1.25 -26.16
CA LEU A 98 0.95 -1.15 -24.72
C LEU A 98 -0.44 -0.99 -24.10
N LYS A 99 -0.86 -1.96 -23.29
CA LYS A 99 -2.09 -1.90 -22.50
C LYS A 99 -1.78 -1.18 -21.18
N LEU A 100 -2.15 0.10 -21.06
CA LEU A 100 -1.87 0.94 -19.88
C LEU A 100 -3.15 1.17 -19.06
N LEU A 101 -3.04 1.03 -17.73
CA LEU A 101 -4.07 1.35 -16.76
C LEU A 101 -3.49 2.29 -15.68
N VAL A 102 -3.99 3.52 -15.62
CA VAL A 102 -3.58 4.52 -14.60
C VAL A 102 -4.78 4.83 -13.72
N LEU A 103 -4.63 4.64 -12.42
CA LEU A 103 -5.68 4.84 -11.42
C LEU A 103 -5.16 5.81 -10.37
N ASP A 104 -5.75 7.00 -10.31
CA ASP A 104 -5.37 8.08 -9.40
C ASP A 104 -6.47 8.28 -8.36
N ASP A 105 -6.13 8.09 -7.08
CA ASP A 105 -7.01 8.35 -5.93
C ASP A 105 -8.42 7.71 -6.05
N LEU A 106 -8.47 6.54 -6.68
CA LEU A 106 -9.71 5.86 -7.07
C LEU A 106 -10.66 5.57 -5.89
N LEU A 107 -10.12 5.32 -4.69
CA LEU A 107 -10.83 4.64 -3.60
C LEU A 107 -11.07 5.48 -2.35
N ILE A 108 -11.05 6.80 -2.46
CA ILE A 108 -11.25 7.70 -1.30
C ILE A 108 -12.60 7.42 -0.62
N SER A 109 -13.66 7.18 -1.41
CA SER A 109 -15.04 7.00 -0.95
C SER A 109 -15.44 5.57 -0.57
N LEU A 110 -14.58 4.58 -0.80
CA LEU A 110 -14.86 3.16 -0.52
C LEU A 110 -14.36 2.78 0.87
N ASP A 111 -15.20 2.08 1.63
CA ASP A 111 -14.80 1.48 2.91
C ASP A 111 -13.66 0.48 2.72
N TYR A 112 -12.80 0.34 3.73
CA TYR A 112 -11.62 -0.53 3.69
C TYR A 112 -11.89 -1.95 3.18
N SER A 113 -12.99 -2.57 3.62
CA SER A 113 -13.36 -3.92 3.19
C SER A 113 -13.59 -4.04 1.69
N HIS A 114 -14.07 -2.98 1.05
CA HIS A 114 -14.36 -2.93 -0.38
C HIS A 114 -13.16 -2.44 -1.22
N ARG A 115 -12.08 -1.96 -0.57
CA ARG A 115 -10.85 -1.58 -1.28
C ARG A 115 -10.01 -2.79 -1.69
N ARG A 116 -9.89 -3.81 -0.82
CA ARG A 116 -9.11 -5.04 -1.10
C ARG A 116 -9.52 -5.75 -2.40
N PRO A 117 -10.82 -5.97 -2.68
CA PRO A 117 -11.24 -6.60 -3.93
C PRO A 117 -10.84 -5.85 -5.19
N VAL A 118 -10.63 -4.53 -5.12
CA VAL A 118 -10.17 -3.74 -6.27
C VAL A 118 -8.77 -4.17 -6.69
N LEU A 119 -7.86 -4.40 -5.73
CA LEU A 119 -6.51 -4.90 -6.00
C LEU A 119 -6.56 -6.31 -6.59
N ASP A 120 -7.46 -7.16 -6.07
CA ASP A 120 -7.65 -8.51 -6.60
C ASP A 120 -8.13 -8.48 -8.05
N VAL A 121 -9.16 -7.68 -8.34
CA VAL A 121 -9.69 -7.49 -9.71
C VAL A 121 -8.59 -7.01 -10.66
N ILE A 122 -7.81 -6.01 -10.25
CA ILE A 122 -6.73 -5.44 -11.07
C ILE A 122 -5.62 -6.49 -11.27
N GLY A 123 -5.14 -7.11 -10.20
CA GLY A 123 -4.08 -8.10 -10.24
C GLY A 123 -4.47 -9.38 -10.98
N GLU A 124 -5.75 -9.73 -11.02
CA GLU A 124 -6.25 -10.91 -11.73
C GLU A 124 -6.55 -10.65 -13.21
N LEU A 125 -7.33 -9.61 -13.51
CA LEU A 125 -7.88 -9.38 -14.85
C LEU A 125 -6.96 -8.54 -15.75
N PHE A 126 -6.03 -7.79 -15.17
CA PHE A 126 -5.15 -6.86 -15.89
C PHE A 126 -3.68 -7.27 -15.84
N LYS A 127 -3.38 -8.57 -15.72
CA LYS A 127 -1.99 -9.10 -15.66
C LYS A 127 -1.11 -8.71 -16.84
N GLU A 128 -1.69 -8.58 -18.04
CA GLU A 128 -0.98 -8.17 -19.24
C GLU A 128 -0.87 -6.65 -19.41
N TRP A 129 -1.40 -5.88 -18.47
CA TRP A 129 -1.41 -4.43 -18.53
C TRP A 129 -0.29 -3.87 -17.66
N GLN A 130 0.32 -2.77 -18.13
CA GLN A 130 1.11 -1.92 -17.25
C GLN A 130 0.14 -1.14 -16.37
N ILE A 131 0.25 -1.30 -15.06
CA ILE A 131 -0.63 -0.65 -14.08
C ILE A 131 0.15 0.37 -13.27
N ILE A 132 -0.39 1.58 -13.13
CA ILE A 132 0.11 2.63 -12.26
C ILE A 132 -1.01 2.99 -11.28
N LEU A 133 -0.78 2.72 -9.99
CA LEU A 133 -1.68 3.09 -8.89
C LEU A 133 -1.09 4.28 -8.16
N LEU A 134 -1.83 5.38 -8.11
CA LEU A 134 -1.46 6.60 -7.39
C LEU A 134 -2.45 6.82 -6.24
N THR A 135 -1.91 7.23 -5.09
CA THR A 135 -2.72 7.51 -3.91
C THR A 135 -2.01 8.48 -2.97
N HIS A 136 -2.77 9.38 -2.36
CA HIS A 136 -2.30 10.16 -1.21
C HIS A 136 -2.58 9.46 0.15
N ASP A 137 -3.47 8.46 0.18
CA ASP A 137 -3.81 7.70 1.38
C ASP A 137 -2.68 6.70 1.73
N ARG A 138 -1.99 6.95 2.85
CA ARG A 138 -0.89 6.10 3.34
C ARG A 138 -1.34 4.68 3.65
N PHE A 139 -2.52 4.51 4.23
CA PHE A 139 -3.00 3.20 4.61
C PHE A 139 -3.36 2.37 3.38
N TRP A 140 -3.94 2.99 2.35
CA TRP A 140 -4.16 2.34 1.07
C TRP A 140 -2.85 1.93 0.38
N PHE A 141 -1.84 2.81 0.38
CA PHE A 141 -0.51 2.48 -0.13
C PHE A 141 0.09 1.25 0.57
N GLU A 142 0.03 1.21 1.90
CA GLU A 142 0.54 0.09 2.69
C GLU A 142 -0.22 -1.22 2.42
N LEU A 143 -1.55 -1.15 2.33
CA LEU A 143 -2.37 -2.32 1.98
C LEU A 143 -2.03 -2.83 0.57
N ALA A 144 -1.95 -1.93 -0.42
CA ALA A 144 -1.61 -2.28 -1.78
C ALA A 144 -0.21 -2.91 -1.86
N ARG A 145 0.76 -2.33 -1.14
CA ARG A 145 2.11 -2.88 -1.03
C ARG A 145 2.09 -4.27 -0.40
N GLU A 146 1.36 -4.48 0.69
CA GLU A 146 1.28 -5.80 1.34
C GLU A 146 0.68 -6.86 0.38
N GLN A 147 -0.44 -6.54 -0.27
CA GLN A 147 -1.19 -7.47 -1.10
C GLN A 147 -0.55 -7.73 -2.47
N LEU A 148 0.17 -6.75 -3.02
CA LEU A 148 0.82 -6.83 -4.33
C LEU A 148 2.34 -7.01 -4.24
N SER A 149 2.91 -7.17 -3.05
CA SER A 149 4.37 -7.23 -2.82
C SER A 149 5.08 -8.26 -3.71
N GLY A 150 6.28 -7.89 -4.18
CA GLY A 150 7.12 -8.69 -5.07
C GLY A 150 7.02 -8.30 -6.56
N GLU A 151 7.89 -8.89 -7.37
CA GLU A 151 7.86 -8.72 -8.84
C GLU A 151 6.48 -9.17 -9.39
N PRO A 152 5.80 -8.36 -10.23
CA PRO A 152 6.32 -7.21 -10.99
C PRO A 152 6.03 -5.81 -10.37
N TRP A 153 5.58 -5.73 -9.12
CA TRP A 153 5.13 -4.46 -8.52
C TRP A 153 6.27 -3.69 -7.86
N LYS A 154 6.28 -2.37 -8.06
CA LYS A 154 7.21 -1.44 -7.41
C LYS A 154 6.44 -0.47 -6.53
N ALA A 155 6.83 -0.40 -5.26
CA ALA A 155 6.28 0.55 -4.31
C ALA A 155 7.16 1.82 -4.27
N ILE A 156 6.56 2.96 -4.59
CA ILE A 156 7.26 4.25 -4.67
C ILE A 156 6.50 5.26 -3.81
N GLU A 157 7.23 5.91 -2.92
CA GLU A 157 6.75 7.01 -2.09
C GLU A 157 7.34 8.32 -2.62
N ILE A 158 6.52 9.38 -2.71
CA ILE A 158 6.94 10.70 -3.19
C ILE A 158 6.72 11.70 -2.07
N TYR A 159 7.77 12.44 -1.72
CA TYR A 159 7.77 13.47 -0.68
C TYR A 159 8.12 14.83 -1.26
N GLU A 160 7.74 15.89 -0.55
CA GLU A 160 8.21 17.25 -0.84
C GLU A 160 9.53 17.55 -0.12
N LYS A 161 10.44 18.24 -0.80
CA LYS A 161 11.65 18.81 -0.20
C LYS A 161 11.97 20.15 -0.85
N LEU A 162 12.38 21.13 -0.05
CA LEU A 162 12.90 22.39 -0.57
C LEU A 162 14.34 22.20 -1.05
N ASP A 163 14.64 22.71 -2.23
CA ASP A 163 16.03 22.82 -2.70
C ASP A 163 16.74 24.04 -2.07
N ALA A 164 18.01 24.25 -2.44
CA ALA A 164 18.82 25.35 -1.93
C ALA A 164 18.24 26.73 -2.29
N ASP A 165 17.44 26.82 -3.35
CA ASP A 165 16.80 28.05 -3.82
C ASP A 165 15.40 28.25 -3.19
N GLY A 166 14.97 27.35 -2.30
CA GLY A 166 13.67 27.39 -1.64
C GLY A 166 12.51 26.92 -2.53
N LEU A 167 12.78 26.20 -3.62
CA LEU A 167 11.77 25.63 -4.50
C LEU A 167 11.39 24.21 -4.04
N LEU A 168 10.09 23.92 -4.03
CA LEU A 168 9.58 22.59 -3.76
C LEU A 168 9.96 21.63 -4.90
N ARG A 169 10.63 20.53 -4.55
CA ARG A 169 10.97 19.44 -5.47
C ARG A 169 10.46 18.09 -4.92
N PRO A 170 9.97 17.20 -5.81
CA PRO A 170 9.62 15.85 -5.41
C PRO A 170 10.88 15.04 -5.10
N VAL A 171 10.86 14.31 -4.00
CA VAL A 171 11.88 13.33 -3.62
C VAL A 171 11.26 11.95 -3.71
N ILE A 172 11.83 11.11 -4.56
CA ILE A 172 11.32 9.76 -4.84
C ILE A 172 12.03 8.77 -3.93
N TRP A 173 11.25 8.03 -3.15
CA TRP A 173 11.69 6.99 -2.25
C TRP A 173 11.13 5.65 -2.75
N GLU A 174 11.97 4.84 -3.38
CA GLU A 174 11.60 3.45 -3.67
C GLU A 174 11.62 2.65 -2.36
N SER A 175 10.43 2.17 -1.98
CA SER A 175 10.20 1.40 -0.76
C SER A 175 10.72 -0.01 -0.94
N GLN A 176 11.54 -0.48 -0.01
CA GLN A 176 12.00 -1.86 0.00
C GLN A 176 10.94 -2.80 0.55
N ASP A 177 10.88 -4.04 0.03
CA ASP A 177 10.01 -5.10 0.60
C ASP A 177 10.35 -5.41 2.06
N ASP A 178 11.63 -5.25 2.45
CA ASP A 178 12.04 -5.42 3.84
C ASP A 178 11.84 -4.12 4.64
N LEU A 179 10.76 -4.10 5.43
CA LEU A 179 10.45 -3.01 6.38
C LEU A 179 11.64 -2.60 7.26
N VAL A 180 12.49 -3.55 7.68
CA VAL A 180 13.69 -3.23 8.49
C VAL A 180 14.68 -2.40 7.67
N ALA A 181 14.91 -2.80 6.41
CA ALA A 181 15.81 -2.10 5.51
C ALA A 181 15.28 -0.70 5.16
N GLU A 182 13.97 -0.56 4.92
CA GLU A 182 13.36 0.75 4.68
C GLU A 182 13.49 1.66 5.90
N THR A 183 13.23 1.13 7.11
CA THR A 183 13.35 1.91 8.35
C THR A 183 14.80 2.38 8.59
N LEU A 184 15.80 1.56 8.28
CA LEU A 184 17.22 1.96 8.32
C LEU A 184 17.56 3.04 7.29
N LYS A 185 17.04 2.91 6.07
CA LYS A 185 17.22 3.92 5.01
C LYS A 185 16.61 5.27 5.41
N GLN A 186 15.43 5.25 6.02
CA GLN A 186 14.78 6.44 6.59
C GLN A 186 15.64 7.07 7.69
N ALA A 187 16.17 6.26 8.61
CA ALA A 187 17.07 6.74 9.66
C ALA A 187 18.31 7.45 9.07
N GLY A 188 18.93 6.87 8.04
CA GLY A 188 20.05 7.48 7.31
C GLY A 188 19.68 8.83 6.69
N ARG A 189 18.53 8.90 5.98
CA ARG A 189 18.05 10.16 5.36
C ARG A 189 17.83 11.27 6.38
N PHE A 190 17.19 10.98 7.52
CA PHE A 190 17.02 11.98 8.58
C PHE A 190 18.36 12.44 9.15
N LEU A 191 19.36 11.55 9.20
CA LEU A 191 20.68 11.91 9.68
C LEU A 191 21.39 12.83 8.68
N ASP A 192 21.29 12.54 7.39
CA ASP A 192 21.83 13.35 6.30
C ASP A 192 21.21 14.74 6.28
N ASP A 193 19.89 14.84 6.45
CA ASP A 193 19.13 16.08 6.53
C ASP A 193 19.27 16.80 7.89
N ASN A 194 20.21 16.37 8.74
CA ASN A 194 20.55 16.99 10.03
C ASN A 194 19.43 16.99 11.07
N HIS A 195 18.60 15.94 11.05
CA HIS A 195 17.56 15.64 12.05
C HIS A 195 17.92 14.41 12.91
N PRO A 196 18.94 14.50 13.79
CA PRO A 196 19.47 13.35 14.52
C PRO A 196 18.45 12.71 15.49
N ALA A 197 17.48 13.48 16.01
CA ALA A 197 16.40 12.95 16.83
C ALA A 197 15.48 11.99 16.06
N ALA A 198 15.07 12.39 14.86
CA ALA A 198 14.25 11.55 13.98
C ALA A 198 15.04 10.31 13.56
N ALA A 199 16.30 10.49 13.14
CA ALA A 199 17.17 9.38 12.76
C ALA A 199 17.31 8.32 13.86
N ALA A 200 17.51 8.74 15.11
CA ALA A 200 17.62 7.83 16.24
C ALA A 200 16.29 7.11 16.58
N ASN A 201 15.14 7.78 16.42
CA ASN A 201 13.83 7.13 16.54
C ASN A 201 13.64 6.04 15.48
N TYR A 202 13.95 6.32 14.21
CA TYR A 202 13.89 5.32 13.15
C TYR A 202 14.89 4.18 13.37
N ALA A 203 16.11 4.48 13.83
CA ALA A 203 17.10 3.45 14.20
C ALA A 203 16.57 2.52 15.32
N ARG A 204 15.86 3.08 16.30
CA ARG A 204 15.18 2.28 17.34
C ARG A 204 14.09 1.40 16.75
N THR A 205 13.22 1.94 15.90
CA THR A 205 12.17 1.17 15.23
C THR A 205 12.75 0.01 14.42
N ALA A 206 13.83 0.26 13.66
CA ALA A 206 14.52 -0.78 12.90
C ALA A 206 15.08 -1.89 13.81
N CYS A 207 15.68 -1.49 14.94
CA CYS A 207 16.17 -2.43 15.96
C CYS A 207 15.04 -3.29 16.53
N GLU A 208 13.92 -2.69 16.95
CA GLU A 208 12.78 -3.43 17.50
C GLU A 208 12.17 -4.41 16.49
N LEU A 209 11.98 -3.98 15.24
CA LEU A 209 11.50 -4.84 14.16
C LEU A 209 12.43 -6.04 13.93
N THR A 210 13.73 -5.81 13.93
CA THR A 210 14.74 -6.86 13.75
C THR A 210 14.71 -7.87 14.89
N LEU A 211 14.68 -7.38 16.13
CA LEU A 211 14.64 -8.23 17.31
C LEU A 211 13.35 -9.05 17.37
N ARG A 212 12.20 -8.46 17.06
CA ARG A 212 10.91 -9.17 16.99
C ARG A 212 10.95 -10.25 15.91
N ARG A 213 11.46 -9.94 14.72
CA ARG A 213 11.62 -10.90 13.63
C ARG A 213 12.51 -12.06 14.05
N TYR A 214 13.66 -11.77 14.66
CA TYR A 214 14.61 -12.78 15.15
C TYR A 214 13.97 -13.68 16.22
N CYS A 215 13.32 -13.08 17.22
CA CYS A 215 12.65 -13.81 18.30
C CYS A 215 11.56 -14.74 17.77
N ARG A 216 10.76 -14.27 16.80
CA ARG A 216 9.73 -15.08 16.14
C ARG A 216 10.33 -16.22 15.32
N LYS A 217 11.38 -15.95 14.53
CA LYS A 217 12.10 -16.97 13.72
C LYS A 217 12.66 -18.11 14.58
N HIS A 218 13.11 -17.80 15.79
CA HIS A 218 13.72 -18.76 16.71
C HIS A 218 12.78 -19.25 17.83
N ASN A 219 11.48 -18.95 17.75
CA ASN A 219 10.47 -19.36 18.75
C ASN A 219 10.86 -19.01 20.20
N ILE A 220 11.52 -17.86 20.39
CA ILE A 220 11.96 -17.40 21.72
C ILE A 220 10.72 -17.07 22.55
N GLN A 221 10.61 -17.71 23.72
CA GLN A 221 9.42 -17.63 24.57
C GLN A 221 9.40 -16.34 25.39
N PHE A 222 8.24 -15.67 25.41
CA PHE A 222 7.96 -14.50 26.25
C PHE A 222 6.90 -14.86 27.31
N GLY A 223 6.90 -14.13 28.43
CA GLY A 223 5.78 -14.24 29.37
C GLY A 223 4.50 -13.77 28.67
N TYR A 224 3.37 -14.38 29.01
CA TYR A 224 2.09 -13.98 28.45
C TYR A 224 1.83 -12.48 28.70
N THR A 225 1.33 -11.80 27.66
CA THR A 225 0.91 -10.40 27.73
C THR A 225 -0.30 -10.23 26.82
N ASP A 226 -1.27 -9.44 27.27
CA ASP A 226 -2.47 -9.12 26.48
C ASP A 226 -2.14 -8.30 25.23
N ASP A 227 -0.97 -7.66 25.20
CA ASP A 227 -0.51 -6.84 24.08
C ASP A 227 0.95 -7.18 23.72
N PRO A 228 1.16 -8.14 22.80
CA PRO A 228 2.50 -8.51 22.34
C PRO A 228 3.28 -7.36 21.70
N GLN A 229 2.61 -6.29 21.24
CA GLN A 229 3.28 -5.11 20.70
C GLN A 229 3.92 -4.27 21.81
N LYS A 230 3.47 -4.38 23.06
CA LYS A 230 4.04 -3.66 24.22
C LYS A 230 5.24 -4.35 24.89
N ILE A 231 5.69 -5.50 24.38
CA ILE A 231 6.94 -6.11 24.86
C ILE A 231 8.07 -5.08 24.73
N LYS A 232 8.77 -4.82 25.84
CA LYS A 232 9.83 -3.81 25.87
C LYS A 232 11.01 -4.26 25.02
N ILE A 233 11.68 -3.31 24.37
CA ILE A 233 12.94 -3.55 23.65
C ILE A 233 13.99 -4.23 24.55
N GLU A 234 13.96 -3.96 25.86
CA GLU A 234 14.87 -4.58 26.83
C GLU A 234 14.67 -6.08 26.95
N ASP A 235 13.42 -6.53 26.98
CA ASP A 235 13.08 -7.95 27.07
C ASP A 235 13.46 -8.67 25.78
N LEU A 236 13.22 -8.04 24.63
CA LEU A 236 13.64 -8.54 23.32
C LEU A 236 15.17 -8.69 23.23
N LEU A 237 15.91 -7.70 23.72
CA LEU A 237 17.38 -7.73 23.73
C LEU A 237 17.92 -8.83 24.66
N ASN A 238 17.46 -8.88 25.90
CA ASN A 238 17.97 -9.84 26.89
C ASN A 238 17.72 -11.28 26.45
N LYS A 239 16.52 -11.59 25.95
CA LYS A 239 16.18 -12.93 25.47
C LYS A 239 16.84 -13.27 24.13
N GLY A 240 16.93 -12.29 23.22
CA GLY A 240 17.62 -12.44 21.96
C GLY A 240 19.11 -12.74 22.14
N GLU A 241 19.77 -12.04 23.06
CA GLU A 241 21.19 -12.23 23.41
C GLU A 241 21.44 -13.60 24.05
N ALA A 242 20.59 -14.01 24.99
CA ALA A 242 20.70 -15.32 25.63
C ALA A 242 20.69 -16.46 24.61
N HIS A 243 19.85 -16.36 23.56
CA HIS A 243 19.84 -17.29 22.44
C HIS A 243 21.05 -17.09 21.50
N ALA A 244 21.49 -15.85 21.28
CA ALA A 244 22.60 -15.52 20.40
C ALA A 244 23.97 -16.00 20.88
N ASN A 245 24.13 -16.34 22.17
CA ASN A 245 25.38 -16.83 22.76
C ASN A 245 26.00 -18.05 22.07
N GLY A 246 25.22 -18.80 21.27
CA GLY A 246 25.73 -19.91 20.45
C GLY A 246 26.46 -19.48 19.17
N ASN A 247 26.51 -18.18 18.81
CA ASN A 247 27.14 -17.67 17.60
C ASN A 247 27.94 -16.39 17.90
N ALA A 248 29.25 -16.43 17.62
CA ALA A 248 30.17 -15.32 17.94
C ALA A 248 29.80 -14.01 17.23
N ASP A 249 29.40 -14.05 15.95
CA ASP A 249 28.98 -12.87 15.18
C ASP A 249 27.74 -12.22 15.81
N ARG A 250 26.75 -13.05 16.16
CA ARG A 250 25.52 -12.54 16.79
C ARG A 250 25.79 -11.98 18.17
N LYS A 251 26.57 -12.67 18.99
CA LYS A 251 26.96 -12.17 20.31
C LYS A 251 27.63 -10.80 20.23
N ALA A 252 28.59 -10.64 19.32
CA ALA A 252 29.27 -9.36 19.10
C ALA A 252 28.30 -8.25 18.67
N ALA A 253 27.33 -8.54 17.79
CA ALA A 253 26.33 -7.57 17.35
C ALA A 253 25.41 -7.11 18.50
N PHE A 254 24.94 -8.03 19.34
CA PHE A 254 24.13 -7.69 20.52
C PHE A 254 24.92 -6.89 21.56
N GLU A 255 26.18 -7.24 21.82
CA GLU A 255 27.06 -6.50 22.74
C GLU A 255 27.38 -5.09 22.22
N GLY A 256 27.63 -4.94 20.91
CA GLY A 256 27.88 -3.65 20.26
C GLY A 256 26.71 -2.67 20.42
N LEU A 257 25.48 -3.17 20.35
CA LEU A 257 24.27 -2.37 20.47
C LEU A 257 24.05 -1.79 21.89
N LYS A 258 24.51 -2.49 22.94
CA LYS A 258 24.30 -2.08 24.35
C LYS A 258 24.84 -0.68 24.65
N LYS A 259 25.93 -0.30 23.99
CA LYS A 259 26.58 1.02 24.15
C LYS A 259 25.66 2.18 23.77
N TYR A 260 24.80 1.97 22.78
CA TYR A 260 23.92 3.00 22.22
C TYR A 260 22.48 2.92 22.73
N LYS A 261 22.11 1.80 23.38
CA LYS A 261 20.77 1.55 23.92
C LYS A 261 20.26 2.69 24.81
N LYS A 262 21.04 3.08 25.83
CA LYS A 262 20.57 4.01 26.88
C LYS A 262 20.50 5.47 26.42
N LEU A 263 21.43 5.87 25.55
CA LEU A 263 21.64 7.28 25.17
C LEU A 263 21.03 7.66 23.82
N ILE A 264 20.80 6.70 22.92
CA ILE A 264 20.32 6.98 21.56
C ILE A 264 19.00 6.24 21.29
N LEU A 265 18.91 4.96 21.61
CA LEU A 265 17.71 4.16 21.30
C LEU A 265 16.60 4.32 22.34
N ASN A 266 16.91 4.58 23.62
CA ASN A 266 15.93 4.74 24.70
C ASN A 266 15.40 6.17 25.00
N PRO A 267 16.15 7.28 24.86
CA PRO A 267 15.75 8.53 25.51
C PRO A 267 14.81 9.44 24.72
N LEU A 268 14.59 9.19 23.43
CA LEU A 268 13.91 10.17 22.56
C LEU A 268 12.39 10.23 22.65
N SER A 269 11.77 9.32 23.41
CA SER A 269 10.34 9.42 23.74
C SER A 269 10.09 10.17 25.05
N HIS A 270 11.11 10.38 25.89
CA HIS A 270 10.92 10.79 27.29
C HIS A 270 11.69 12.04 27.72
N ASN A 271 12.79 12.43 27.05
CA ASN A 271 13.51 13.66 27.41
C ASN A 271 14.11 14.41 26.21
N PRO A 272 13.40 15.41 25.65
CA PRO A 272 13.84 16.16 24.47
C PRO A 272 14.99 17.15 24.74
N THR A 273 15.46 17.28 26.00
CA THR A 273 16.47 18.29 26.39
C THR A 273 17.91 17.80 26.26
N GLN A 274 18.13 16.53 25.96
CA GLN A 274 19.48 15.97 25.86
C GLN A 274 20.07 16.25 24.47
N PRO A 275 21.26 16.88 24.36
CA PRO A 275 21.86 17.16 23.07
C PRO A 275 22.22 15.86 22.35
N ILE A 276 21.74 15.72 21.11
CA ILE A 276 21.95 14.53 20.29
C ILE A 276 23.09 14.82 19.31
N VAL A 277 24.20 14.13 19.48
CA VAL A 277 25.35 14.26 18.59
C VAL A 277 25.14 13.40 17.35
N LYS A 278 25.20 14.01 16.15
CA LYS A 278 25.04 13.32 14.86
C LYS A 278 25.98 12.11 14.72
N ALA A 279 27.21 12.22 15.22
CA ALA A 279 28.19 11.14 15.21
C ALA A 279 27.77 9.93 16.07
N ASP A 280 27.15 10.17 17.23
CA ASP A 280 26.67 9.08 18.10
C ASP A 280 25.47 8.36 17.49
N VAL A 281 24.59 9.10 16.80
CA VAL A 281 23.47 8.51 16.04
C VAL A 281 23.97 7.71 14.85
N ALA A 282 25.00 8.20 14.13
CA ALA A 282 25.63 7.46 13.04
C ALA A 282 26.22 6.14 13.54
N ALA A 283 26.93 6.16 14.67
CA ALA A 283 27.50 4.96 15.27
C ALA A 283 26.41 3.98 15.76
N ALA A 284 25.32 4.50 16.34
CA ALA A 284 24.18 3.70 16.73
C ALA A 284 23.49 3.04 15.51
N LEU A 285 23.33 3.78 14.41
CA LEU A 285 22.75 3.27 13.18
C LEU A 285 23.60 2.12 12.61
N GLY A 286 24.92 2.30 12.55
CA GLY A 286 25.85 1.24 12.15
C GLY A 286 25.76 0.00 13.04
N ALA A 287 25.60 0.16 14.36
CA ALA A 287 25.38 -0.96 15.27
C ALA A 287 24.07 -1.71 15.00
N VAL A 288 22.99 -0.99 14.63
CA VAL A 288 21.72 -1.62 14.22
C VAL A 288 21.90 -2.37 12.89
N GLU A 289 22.60 -1.80 11.92
CA GLU A 289 22.88 -2.49 10.64
C GLU A 289 23.63 -3.81 10.82
N GLU A 290 24.64 -3.84 11.71
CA GLU A 290 25.35 -5.07 12.04
C GLU A 290 24.45 -6.10 12.75
N LEU A 291 23.55 -5.66 13.63
CA LEU A 291 22.52 -6.52 14.21
C LEU A 291 21.60 -7.12 13.13
N VAL A 292 21.14 -6.32 12.17
CA VAL A 292 20.31 -6.80 11.05
C VAL A 292 21.04 -7.86 10.25
N LYS A 293 22.32 -7.64 9.90
CA LYS A 293 23.13 -8.62 9.17
C LYS A 293 23.29 -9.92 9.95
N ALA A 294 23.57 -9.84 11.26
CA ALA A 294 23.78 -11.01 12.10
C ALA A 294 22.49 -11.83 12.34
N CYS A 295 21.33 -11.17 12.41
CA CYS A 295 20.02 -11.80 12.61
C CYS A 295 19.37 -12.32 11.32
N ARG A 296 19.81 -11.85 10.14
CA ARG A 296 19.34 -12.37 8.84
C ARG A 296 19.85 -13.79 8.56
N LYS A 297 21.13 -14.06 8.87
CA LYS A 297 21.74 -15.41 8.85
C LYS A 297 20.93 -16.34 9.77
#